data_AF-A0A5J4PAL0-F1
#
_entry.id   AF-A0A5J4PAL0-F1
#
_cell.length_a   1.000
_cell.length_b   1.000
_cell.length_c   1.000
_cell.angle_alpha   90.00
_cell.angle_beta   90.00
_cell.angle_gamma   90.00
#
_symmetry.space_group_name_H-M   'P 1'
#
loop_
_entity.id
_entity.type
_entity.pdbx_description
1 polymer ?
#
loop_
_entity_poly.entity_id
_entity_poly.type
_entity_poly.pdbx_seq_one_letter_code
_entity_poly.pdbx_strand_id
1 'polypeptide(L)' 'MKPTFKDLDIFAAFQPVNGTNCQKTNGATAGWETPEHIHVKPVYTKEDLEGMEHLGYAAGIPP' A
#
# COMPACT_ATOMS: atom_id res chain seq x y z
N MET A 1 31.08 -16.15 13.61
CA MET A 1 31.65 -14.81 13.33
C MET A 1 30.52 -13.80 13.47
N LYS A 2 30.70 -12.69 14.20
CA LYS A 2 29.63 -11.70 14.40
C LYS A 2 29.56 -10.78 13.18
N PRO A 3 28.39 -10.60 12.54
CA PRO A 3 28.26 -9.67 11.42
C PRO A 3 28.55 -8.23 11.85
N THR A 4 29.20 -7.46 10.98
CA THR A 4 29.38 -6.01 11.14
C THR A 4 28.17 -5.28 10.56
N PHE A 5 27.36 -4.67 11.42
CA PHE A 5 26.12 -3.97 11.03
C PHE A 5 26.33 -2.51 10.59
N LYS A 6 27.54 -1.95 10.73
CA LYS A 6 27.83 -0.55 10.41
C LYS A 6 27.79 -0.24 8.91
N ASP A 7 28.20 -1.20 8.09
CA ASP A 7 28.30 -1.05 6.64
C ASP A 7 27.18 -1.78 5.89
N LEU A 8 26.16 -2.24 6.63
CA LEU A 8 25.04 -2.97 6.05
C LEU A 8 24.00 -1.97 5.54
N ASP A 9 23.87 -1.90 4.22
CA ASP A 9 22.81 -1.13 3.59
C ASP A 9 21.48 -1.85 3.80
N ILE A 10 20.70 -1.37 4.77
CA ILE A 10 19.38 -1.91 5.10
C ILE A 10 18.37 -1.70 3.97
N PHE A 11 18.67 -0.84 2.99
CA PHE A 11 17.78 -0.55 1.88
C PHE A 11 17.99 -1.44 0.66
N ALA A 12 19.12 -2.14 0.57
CA ALA A 12 19.48 -3.00 -0.55
C ALA A 12 18.46 -4.14 -0.81
N ALA A 13 17.67 -4.51 0.19
CA ALA A 13 16.67 -5.56 0.10
C ALA A 13 15.29 -5.08 -0.42
N PHE A 14 15.03 -3.76 -0.45
CA PHE A 14 13.75 -3.25 -0.94
C PHE A 14 13.72 -3.29 -2.47
N GLN A 15 13.17 -4.37 -3.00
CA GLN A 15 12.80 -4.44 -4.41
C GLN A 15 11.49 -3.68 -4.61
N PRO A 16 11.32 -2.90 -5.69
CA PRO A 16 10.02 -2.32 -6.03
C PRO A 16 9.05 -3.46 -6.36
N VAL A 17 8.24 -3.86 -5.37
CA VAL A 17 7.19 -4.84 -5.56
C VAL A 17 5.97 -4.14 -6.14
N ASN A 18 5.52 -4.60 -7.30
CA ASN A 18 4.23 -4.20 -7.87
C ASN A 18 3.12 -4.62 -6.91
N GLY A 19 2.34 -3.65 -6.39
CA GLY A 19 1.27 -3.90 -5.42
C GLY A 19 0.21 -4.88 -5.90
N THR A 20 -0.03 -4.93 -7.23
CA THR A 20 -0.92 -5.88 -7.89
C THR A 20 -0.47 -7.33 -7.72
N ASN A 21 0.84 -7.59 -7.54
CA ASN A 21 1.35 -8.94 -7.29
C ASN A 21 1.07 -9.36 -5.84
N CYS A 22 1.22 -8.46 -4.87
CA CYS A 22 0.87 -8.71 -3.47
C CYS A 22 -0.62 -9.04 -3.26
N GLN A 23 -1.51 -8.41 -4.01
CA GLN A 23 -2.94 -8.73 -3.97
C GLN A 23 -3.24 -10.15 -4.49
N LYS A 24 -2.48 -10.61 -5.49
CA LYS A 24 -2.67 -11.94 -6.10
C LYS A 24 -2.08 -13.07 -5.25
N THR A 25 -0.94 -12.85 -4.59
CA THR A 25 -0.20 -13.91 -3.88
C THR A 25 -0.73 -14.20 -2.48
N ASN A 26 -1.42 -13.25 -1.84
CA ASN A 26 -1.79 -13.36 -0.42
C ASN A 26 -3.14 -14.02 -0.16
N GLY A 27 -3.76 -14.68 -1.16
CA GLY A 27 -5.08 -15.31 -1.00
C GLY A 27 -6.18 -14.31 -0.59
N ALA A 28 -5.93 -13.03 -0.85
CA ALA A 28 -6.72 -11.89 -0.44
C ALA A 28 -8.00 -11.81 -1.29
N THR A 29 -8.98 -12.68 -1.02
CA THR A 29 -10.32 -12.54 -1.58
C THR A 29 -10.96 -11.29 -0.98
N ALA A 30 -11.36 -10.35 -1.82
CA ALA A 30 -12.14 -9.16 -1.44
C ALA A 30 -13.59 -9.57 -1.11
N GLY A 31 -13.76 -10.34 -0.03
CA GLY A 31 -15.04 -10.94 0.35
C GLY A 31 -15.87 -10.11 1.32
N TRP A 32 -15.36 -8.97 1.79
CA TRP A 32 -16.09 -8.14 2.74
C TRP A 32 -16.82 -7.01 2.04
N GLU A 33 -18.15 -7.08 2.06
CA GLU A 33 -19.05 -6.02 1.66
C GLU A 33 -19.65 -5.38 2.92
N THR A 34 -19.54 -4.06 3.03
CA THR A 34 -20.12 -3.32 4.15
C THR A 34 -21.63 -3.15 3.98
N PRO A 35 -22.39 -2.79 5.04
CA PRO A 35 -23.81 -2.46 4.93
C PRO A 35 -24.12 -1.33 3.93
N GLU A 36 -23.13 -0.49 3.61
CA GLU A 36 -23.20 0.56 2.58
C GLU A 36 -22.93 0.04 1.15
N HIS A 37 -22.80 -1.28 0.99
CA HIS A 37 -22.50 -1.98 -0.28
C HIS A 37 -21.12 -1.63 -0.86
N ILE A 38 -20.15 -1.32 0.01
CA ILE A 38 -18.77 -1.03 -0.38
C ILE A 38 -17.95 -2.30 -0.24
N HIS A 39 -17.27 -2.68 -1.32
CA HIS A 39 -16.35 -3.82 -1.31
C HIS A 39 -14.99 -3.38 -0.78
N VAL A 40 -14.63 -3.86 0.41
CA VAL A 40 -13.38 -3.48 1.06
C VAL A 40 -12.28 -4.45 0.66
N LYS A 41 -11.24 -3.93 -0.02
CA LYS A 41 -10.05 -4.71 -0.35
C LYS A 41 -9.26 -4.99 0.93
N PRO A 42 -8.66 -6.18 1.08
CA PRO A 42 -7.81 -6.50 2.22
C PRO A 42 -6.45 -5.78 2.18
N VAL A 43 -6.00 -5.33 1.00
CA VAL A 43 -4.76 -4.56 0.80
C VAL A 43 -4.99 -3.51 -0.28
N TYR A 44 -4.56 -2.28 0.02
CA TYR A 44 -4.57 -1.15 -0.91
C TYR A 44 -3.15 -0.80 -1.36
N THR A 45 -3.02 -0.34 -2.60
CA THR A 45 -1.74 -0.06 -3.25
C THR A 45 -1.69 1.38 -3.74
N LYS A 46 -0.55 1.81 -4.29
CA LYS A 46 -0.39 3.16 -4.84
C LYS A 46 -1.38 3.43 -5.97
N GLU A 47 -1.68 2.41 -6.76
CA GLU A 47 -2.63 2.49 -7.88
C GLU A 47 -4.06 2.79 -7.40
N ASP A 48 -4.42 2.42 -6.17
CA ASP A 48 -5.74 2.75 -5.59
C ASP A 48 -5.90 4.24 -5.26
N LEU A 49 -4.82 5.02 -5.27
CA LEU A 49 -4.83 6.47 -5.05
C LEU A 49 -4.99 7.27 -6.36
N GLU A 50 -4.96 6.60 -7.52
CA GLU A 50 -5.11 7.27 -8.81
C GLU A 50 -6.50 7.92 -8.93
N GLY A 51 -6.53 9.18 -9.35
CA GLY A 51 -7.78 9.95 -9.49
C GLY A 51 -8.30 10.59 -8.19
N MET A 52 -7.60 10.45 -7.06
CA MET A 52 -7.94 11.18 -5.84
C MET A 52 -7.42 12.62 -5.88
N GLU A 53 -8.32 13.59 -6.08
CA GLU A 53 -8.00 15.01 -6.25
C GLU A 53 -7.44 15.67 -4.99
N HIS A 54 -7.86 15.21 -3.82
CA HIS A 54 -7.67 15.91 -2.55
C HIS A 54 -6.40 15.49 -1.76
N LEU A 55 -5.56 14.62 -2.32
CA LEU A 55 -4.39 14.07 -1.60
C LEU A 55 -3.35 15.14 -1.21
N GLY A 56 -3.30 16.25 -1.95
CA GLY A 56 -2.32 17.33 -1.74
C GLY A 56 -2.88 18.58 -1.04
N TYR A 57 -4.11 18.54 -0.53
CA TYR A 57 -4.77 19.73 -0.02
C TYR A 57 -4.35 20.00 1.43
N ALA A 58 -4.37 21.28 1.82
CA ALA A 58 -4.09 21.68 3.18
C ALA A 58 -5.36 21.65 4.04
N ALA A 59 -5.21 21.27 5.31
CA ALA A 59 -6.32 21.30 6.25
C ALA A 59 -6.89 22.72 6.44
N GLY A 60 -8.21 22.83 6.56
CA GLY A 60 -8.90 24.11 6.81
C GLY A 60 -9.09 24.99 5.57
N ILE A 61 -8.69 24.52 4.39
CA ILE A 61 -8.98 25.18 3.11
C ILE A 61 -10.07 24.37 2.39
N PRO A 62 -11.19 24.97 1.99
CA PRO A 62 -12.21 24.28 1.21
C PRO A 62 -11.62 23.71 -0.08
N PRO A 63 -11.95 22.46 -0.42
CA PRO A 63 -11.70 21.94 -1.74
C PRO A 63 -12.63 22.52 -2.81
#